data_AF-A0A2U3KUK0-F1
#
_entry.id   AF-A0A2U3KUK0-F1
#
_cell.length_a   1.000
_cell.length_b   1.000
_cell.length_c   1.000
_cell.angle_alpha   90.00
_cell.angle_beta   90.00
_cell.angle_gamma   90.00
#
_symmetry.space_group_name_H-M   'P 1'
#
loop_
_entity.id
_entity.type
_entity.pdbx_description
1 polymer ?
#
loop_
_entity_poly.entity_id
_entity_poly.type
_entity_poly.pdbx_seq_one_letter_code
_entity_poly.pdbx_strand_id
1 'polypeptide(L)'
;MPGMKRQAEAHLTGRERTRLRVARENGYLNARSADNRRLVEAFSLWCWLLKIPMVWLERRTPHSRYGRVHLDMFTTANALTAAGQAEMRAHGPARASPHDACWERVPLRELERVANTVFRAATRMGNYEPTRSIFVVDMRREKPEISGTDDRFLSSVEQPQLSAA
;
A
#
# COMPACT_ATOMS: atom_id res chain seq x y z
N MET A 1 -17.51 -8.09 -4.43
CA MET A 1 -17.64 -6.61 -4.36
C MET A 1 -17.06 -5.95 -5.62
N PRO A 2 -17.87 -5.66 -6.66
CA PRO A 2 -17.40 -5.11 -7.95
C PRO A 2 -17.31 -3.56 -8.02
N GLY A 3 -17.78 -2.84 -6.98
CA GLY A 3 -18.03 -1.39 -7.05
C GLY A 3 -16.80 -0.47 -6.93
N MET A 4 -15.73 -0.87 -6.24
CA MET A 4 -14.56 0.01 -6.02
C MET A 4 -13.70 0.21 -7.27
N LYS A 5 -13.74 -0.74 -8.23
CA LYS A 5 -12.93 -0.67 -9.46
C LYS A 5 -13.31 0.52 -10.36
N ARG A 6 -14.57 0.95 -10.33
CA ARG A 6 -15.04 2.06 -11.20
C ARG A 6 -14.68 3.44 -10.67
N GLN A 7 -14.51 3.63 -9.36
CA GLN A 7 -14.42 4.98 -8.78
C GLN A 7 -13.06 5.65 -9.03
N ALA A 8 -11.95 4.93 -8.88
CA ALA A 8 -10.61 5.51 -9.09
C ALA A 8 -10.35 5.89 -10.56
N GLU A 9 -10.96 5.18 -11.52
CA GLU A 9 -10.80 5.43 -12.96
C GLU A 9 -11.90 6.32 -13.56
N ALA A 10 -13.03 6.49 -12.87
CA ALA A 10 -14.17 7.29 -13.36
C ALA A 10 -13.76 8.73 -13.66
N HIS A 11 -12.85 9.29 -12.86
CA HIS A 11 -12.38 10.67 -12.97
C HIS A 11 -11.15 10.85 -13.86
N LEU A 12 -10.64 9.79 -14.49
CA LEU A 12 -9.49 9.86 -15.40
C LEU A 12 -9.93 10.29 -16.80
N THR A 13 -9.17 11.19 -17.41
CA THR A 13 -9.27 11.56 -18.82
C THR A 13 -8.89 10.39 -19.73
N GLY A 14 -9.26 10.45 -21.02
CA GLY A 14 -8.91 9.40 -21.99
C GLY A 14 -7.40 9.13 -22.07
N ARG A 15 -6.57 10.19 -22.03
CA ARG A 15 -5.10 10.07 -22.05
C ARG A 15 -4.56 9.40 -20.80
N GLU A 16 -5.12 9.72 -19.63
CA GLU A 16 -4.74 9.07 -18.37
C GLU A 16 -5.11 7.59 -18.37
N ARG A 17 -6.29 7.22 -18.89
CA ARG A 17 -6.69 5.82 -19.03
C ARG A 17 -5.73 5.04 -19.94
N THR A 18 -5.30 5.64 -21.05
CA THR A 18 -4.28 5.01 -21.92
C THR A 18 -2.95 4.83 -21.19
N ARG A 19 -2.48 5.85 -20.45
CA ARG A 19 -1.24 5.75 -19.67
C ARG A 19 -1.34 4.68 -18.58
N LEU A 20 -2.48 4.59 -17.90
CA LEU A 20 -2.72 3.57 -16.89
C LEU A 20 -2.74 2.17 -17.51
N ARG A 21 -3.38 1.98 -18.67
CA ARG A 21 -3.35 0.71 -19.40
C ARG A 21 -1.92 0.29 -19.75
N VAL A 22 -1.14 1.21 -20.33
CA VAL A 22 0.27 0.95 -20.66
C VAL A 22 1.10 0.63 -19.41
N ALA A 23 0.83 1.32 -18.28
CA ALA A 23 1.51 1.03 -17.02
C ALA A 23 1.23 -0.40 -16.52
N ARG A 24 -0.01 -0.88 -16.67
CA ARG A 24 -0.43 -2.24 -16.31
C ARG A 24 0.25 -3.30 -17.17
N GLU A 25 0.39 -3.04 -18.47
CA GLU A 25 1.09 -3.92 -19.40
C GLU A 25 2.60 -3.98 -19.10
N ASN A 26 3.20 -2.84 -18.75
CA ASN A 26 4.64 -2.74 -18.51
C ASN A 26 5.09 -3.12 -17.09
N GLY A 27 4.17 -3.15 -16.12
CA GLY A 27 4.47 -3.36 -14.70
C GLY A 27 5.01 -2.13 -13.96
N TYR A 28 5.05 -0.95 -14.60
CA TYR A 28 5.50 0.29 -13.97
C TYR A 28 4.74 1.51 -14.50
N LEU A 29 4.59 2.54 -13.66
CA LEU A 29 3.94 3.80 -14.03
C LEU A 29 4.95 4.89 -14.43
N ASN A 30 4.74 5.49 -15.59
CA ASN A 30 5.44 6.71 -16.00
C ASN A 30 4.72 7.95 -15.42
N ALA A 31 5.22 8.48 -14.31
CA ALA A 31 4.70 9.64 -13.59
C ALA A 31 5.56 10.90 -13.80
N ARG A 32 5.93 11.21 -15.05
CA ARG A 32 6.70 12.42 -15.38
C ARG A 32 5.88 13.70 -15.60
N SER A 33 4.55 13.64 -15.73
CA SER A 33 3.74 14.85 -15.96
C SER A 33 3.51 15.67 -14.67
N ALA A 34 3.04 16.91 -14.79
CA ALA A 34 2.82 17.76 -13.61
C ALA A 34 1.71 17.26 -12.69
N ASP A 35 0.64 16.69 -13.26
CA ASP A 35 -0.43 16.04 -12.50
C ASP A 35 -0.40 14.53 -12.76
N ASN A 36 0.05 13.76 -11.76
CA ASN A 36 0.03 12.29 -11.79
C ASN A 36 -0.63 11.69 -10.55
N ARG A 37 -1.10 12.49 -9.60
CA ARG A 37 -1.53 11.97 -8.30
C ARG A 37 -2.63 10.92 -8.47
N ARG A 38 -3.62 11.23 -9.30
CA ARG A 38 -4.72 10.31 -9.65
C ARG A 38 -4.23 9.04 -10.34
N LEU A 39 -3.22 9.14 -11.20
CA LEU A 39 -2.62 7.99 -11.88
C LEU A 39 -1.86 7.09 -10.90
N VAL A 40 -1.09 7.69 -9.98
CA VAL A 40 -0.36 6.98 -8.92
C VAL A 40 -1.34 6.24 -8.02
N GLU A 41 -2.43 6.89 -7.58
CA GLU A 41 -3.49 6.28 -6.76
C GLU A 41 -4.23 5.15 -7.50
N ALA A 42 -4.59 5.35 -8.77
CA ALA A 42 -5.27 4.32 -9.56
C ALA A 42 -4.34 3.12 -9.86
N PHE A 43 -3.05 3.36 -10.08
CA PHE A 43 -2.07 2.31 -10.30
C PHE A 43 -1.73 1.56 -9.01
N SER A 44 -1.59 2.25 -7.87
CA SER A 44 -1.33 1.62 -6.58
C SER A 44 -2.46 0.69 -6.17
N LEU A 45 -3.72 1.11 -6.37
CA LEU A 45 -4.89 0.26 -6.14
C LEU A 45 -4.87 -1.00 -7.02
N TRP A 46 -4.49 -0.85 -8.29
CA TRP A 46 -4.37 -2.00 -9.19
C TRP A 46 -3.25 -2.96 -8.75
N CYS A 47 -2.08 -2.45 -8.40
CA CYS A 47 -0.98 -3.25 -7.85
C CYS A 47 -1.40 -3.98 -6.57
N TRP A 48 -2.12 -3.31 -5.66
CA TRP A 48 -2.63 -3.90 -4.42
C TRP A 48 -3.66 -5.01 -4.66
N LEU A 49 -4.52 -4.87 -5.68
CA LEU A 49 -5.49 -5.90 -6.05
C LEU A 49 -4.80 -7.16 -6.60
N LEU A 50 -3.70 -7.00 -7.33
CA LEU A 50 -2.92 -8.11 -7.89
C LEU A 50 -1.83 -8.63 -6.95
N LYS A 51 -1.60 -7.97 -5.81
CA LYS A 51 -0.53 -8.31 -4.85
C LYS A 51 0.86 -8.28 -5.48
N ILE A 52 1.09 -7.32 -6.37
CA ILE A 52 2.39 -7.07 -7.02
C ILE A 52 3.01 -5.77 -6.50
N PRO A 53 4.35 -5.65 -6.48
CA PRO A 53 5.01 -4.43 -6.06
C PRO A 53 4.68 -3.29 -7.02
N MET A 54 4.57 -2.09 -6.49
CA MET A 54 4.36 -0.89 -7.27
C MET A 54 5.70 -0.28 -7.66
N VAL A 55 5.88 -0.04 -8.95
CA VAL A 55 7.05 0.67 -9.49
C VAL A 55 6.58 1.88 -10.27
N TRP A 56 7.19 3.03 -10.02
CA TRP A 56 6.94 4.22 -10.82
C TRP A 56 8.19 5.05 -11.01
N LEU A 57 8.18 5.87 -12.05
CA LEU A 57 9.27 6.79 -12.37
C LEU A 57 8.73 8.20 -12.51
N GLU A 58 9.50 9.17 -12.04
CA GLU A 58 9.14 10.59 -12.10
C GLU A 58 10.36 11.44 -12.45
N ARG A 59 10.10 12.68 -12.87
CA ARG A 59 11.18 13.64 -13.09
C ARG A 59 11.53 14.30 -11.76
N ARG A 60 12.82 14.48 -11.47
CA ARG A 60 13.26 15.07 -10.18
C ARG A 60 12.82 16.53 -10.04
N THR A 61 12.97 17.31 -11.10
CA THR A 61 12.46 18.69 -11.26
C THR A 61 12.09 18.90 -12.73
N PRO A 62 11.23 19.87 -13.09
CA PRO A 62 10.78 20.07 -14.47
C PRO A 62 11.90 20.16 -15.51
N HIS A 63 13.07 20.73 -15.17
CA HIS A 63 14.19 20.93 -16.08
C HIS A 63 15.39 19.97 -15.87
N SER A 64 15.30 19.05 -14.90
CA SER A 64 16.40 18.11 -14.61
C SER A 64 16.63 17.10 -15.74
N ARG A 65 17.91 16.81 -16.03
CA ARG A 65 18.36 15.69 -16.90
C ARG A 65 18.30 14.32 -16.23
N TYR A 66 17.89 14.28 -14.97
CA TYR A 66 17.74 13.09 -14.14
C TYR A 66 16.30 12.96 -13.62
N GLY A 67 15.85 11.72 -13.45
CA GLY A 67 14.63 11.39 -12.74
C GLY A 67 14.88 10.43 -11.58
N ARG A 68 13.76 9.96 -11.03
CA ARG A 68 13.72 9.00 -9.93
C ARG A 68 12.99 7.75 -10.37
N VAL A 69 13.41 6.62 -9.83
CA VAL A 69 12.66 5.35 -9.88
C VAL A 69 12.36 4.97 -8.44
N HIS A 70 11.12 4.56 -8.21
CA HIS A 70 10.62 4.15 -6.91
C HIS A 70 10.09 2.72 -7.01
N LEU A 71 10.34 1.95 -5.97
CA LEU A 71 9.78 0.64 -5.71
C LEU A 71 9.08 0.69 -4.35
N ASP A 72 7.85 0.21 -4.31
CA ASP A 72 7.04 0.09 -3.11
C ASP A 72 6.50 -1.35 -3.01
N MET A 73 6.81 -2.02 -1.90
CA MET A 73 6.35 -3.38 -1.59
C MET A 73 5.07 -3.40 -0.77
N PHE A 74 4.55 -2.27 -0.27
CA PHE A 74 3.34 -2.18 0.56
C PHE A 74 2.05 -2.55 -0.20
N THR A 75 2.10 -2.63 -1.53
CA THR A 75 1.04 -3.22 -2.35
C THR A 75 1.02 -4.76 -2.31
N THR A 76 2.00 -5.37 -1.63
CA THR A 76 2.14 -6.81 -1.44
C THR A 76 2.11 -7.18 0.04
N ALA A 77 1.95 -8.48 0.34
CA ALA A 77 2.17 -9.01 1.69
C ALA A 77 3.64 -9.40 1.92
N ASN A 78 4.55 -9.00 1.03
CA ASN A 78 5.95 -9.45 1.00
C ASN A 78 6.91 -8.32 1.33
N ALA A 79 8.11 -8.70 1.76
CA ALA A 79 9.26 -7.82 1.92
C ALA A 79 10.43 -8.35 1.08
N LEU A 80 11.33 -7.46 0.66
CA LEU A 80 12.57 -7.83 -0.01
C LEU A 80 13.49 -8.57 0.95
N THR A 81 13.98 -9.73 0.52
CA THR A 81 15.03 -10.47 1.23
C THR A 81 16.34 -9.69 1.22
N ALA A 82 17.33 -10.11 2.02
CA ALA A 82 18.67 -9.55 1.94
C ALA A 82 19.27 -9.65 0.52
N ALA A 83 19.03 -10.77 -0.18
CA ALA A 83 19.42 -10.96 -1.57
C ALA A 83 18.68 -10.00 -2.51
N GLY A 84 17.37 -9.84 -2.34
CA GLY A 84 16.57 -8.90 -3.11
C GLY A 84 17.04 -7.46 -2.94
N GLN A 85 17.33 -7.03 -1.71
CA GLN A 85 17.90 -5.71 -1.43
C GLN A 85 19.29 -5.52 -2.05
N ALA A 86 20.14 -6.55 -2.02
CA ALA A 86 21.44 -6.51 -2.70
C ALA A 86 21.29 -6.36 -4.21
N GLU A 87 20.34 -7.08 -4.83
CA GLU A 87 20.04 -6.94 -6.26
C GLU A 87 19.50 -5.53 -6.59
N MET A 88 18.64 -4.95 -5.75
CA MET A 88 18.21 -3.55 -5.94
C MET A 88 19.41 -2.59 -5.97
N ARG A 89 20.35 -2.75 -5.03
CA ARG A 89 21.56 -1.92 -4.97
C ARG A 89 22.51 -2.18 -6.15
N ALA A 90 22.46 -3.34 -6.79
CA ALA A 90 23.25 -3.63 -7.99
C ALA A 90 22.78 -2.83 -9.22
N HIS A 91 21.52 -2.36 -9.24
CA HIS A 91 20.99 -1.52 -10.32
C HIS A 91 21.38 -0.04 -10.22
N GLY A 92 22.18 0.32 -9.22
CA GLY A 92 22.72 1.66 -9.04
C GLY A 92 22.60 2.12 -7.59
N PRO A 93 23.11 3.33 -7.27
CA PRO A 93 23.04 3.89 -5.94
C PRO A 93 21.57 4.13 -5.53
N ALA A 94 21.05 3.18 -4.75
CA ALA A 94 19.67 3.16 -4.28
C ALA A 94 19.62 3.19 -2.76
N ARG A 95 18.64 3.89 -2.21
CA ARG A 95 18.21 3.67 -0.83
C ARG A 95 17.24 2.51 -0.88
N ALA A 96 17.66 1.33 -0.45
CA ALA A 96 16.85 0.12 -0.46
C ALA A 96 16.65 -0.40 0.96
N SER A 97 15.40 -0.62 1.33
CA SER A 97 14.93 -1.26 2.55
C SER A 97 14.15 -2.54 2.20
N PRO A 98 13.67 -3.31 3.19
CA PRO A 98 12.78 -4.44 2.93
C PRO A 98 11.46 -4.03 2.24
N HIS A 99 10.97 -2.81 2.44
CA HIS A 99 9.63 -2.41 1.99
C HIS A 99 9.63 -1.44 0.81
N ASP A 100 10.74 -0.76 0.55
CA ASP A 100 10.84 0.22 -0.52
C ASP A 100 12.27 0.33 -1.07
N ALA A 101 12.37 0.88 -2.28
CA ALA A 101 13.65 1.32 -2.81
C ALA A 101 13.51 2.56 -3.68
N CYS A 102 14.50 3.46 -3.63
CA CYS A 102 14.52 4.68 -4.42
C CYS A 102 15.90 4.93 -5.05
N TRP A 103 15.90 5.19 -6.37
CA TRP A 103 17.06 5.65 -7.13
C TRP A 103 16.88 7.12 -7.49
N GLU A 104 17.60 8.03 -6.82
CA GLU A 104 17.31 9.47 -6.91
C GLU A 104 17.83 10.17 -8.17
N ARG A 105 18.84 9.60 -8.83
CA ARG A 105 19.59 10.27 -9.91
C ARG A 105 19.82 9.35 -11.10
N VAL A 106 18.74 8.92 -11.74
CA VAL A 106 18.78 8.09 -12.95
C VAL A 106 18.70 8.97 -14.20
N PRO A 107 19.58 8.81 -15.21
CA PRO A 107 19.46 9.53 -16.47
C PRO A 107 18.09 9.29 -17.12
N LEU A 108 17.48 10.34 -17.70
CA LEU A 108 16.12 10.22 -18.25
C LEU A 108 15.96 9.13 -19.31
N ARG A 109 17.00 8.93 -20.12
CA ARG A 109 17.06 7.89 -21.15
C ARG A 109 17.07 6.46 -20.59
N GLU A 110 17.42 6.30 -19.32
CA GLU A 110 17.56 5.01 -18.64
C GLU A 110 16.40 4.72 -17.68
N LEU A 111 15.53 5.69 -17.39
CA LEU A 111 14.45 5.54 -16.39
C LEU A 111 13.56 4.33 -16.64
N GLU A 112 13.07 4.16 -17.88
CA GLU A 112 12.15 3.08 -18.23
C GLU A 112 12.84 1.71 -18.16
N ARG A 113 14.12 1.65 -18.56
CA ARG A 113 14.95 0.43 -18.44
C ARG A 113 15.14 0.06 -16.97
N VAL A 114 15.50 1.01 -16.12
CA VAL A 114 15.70 0.78 -14.68
C VAL A 114 14.39 0.34 -14.03
N ALA A 115 13.28 1.04 -14.29
CA ALA A 115 11.96 0.68 -13.76
C ALA A 115 11.53 -0.74 -14.13
N ASN A 116 11.68 -1.14 -15.40
CA ASN A 116 11.36 -2.50 -15.83
C ASN A 116 12.24 -3.55 -15.15
N THR A 117 13.54 -3.26 -15.03
CA THR A 117 14.51 -4.16 -14.39
C THR A 117 14.18 -4.34 -12.91
N VAL A 118 13.89 -3.24 -12.20
CA VAL A 118 13.48 -3.24 -10.80
C VAL A 118 12.19 -4.02 -10.59
N PHE A 119 11.17 -3.82 -11.43
CA PHE A 119 9.92 -4.60 -11.36
C PHE A 119 10.18 -6.11 -11.51
N ARG A 120 10.98 -6.50 -12.51
CA ARG A 120 11.36 -7.91 -12.73
C ARG A 120 12.18 -8.48 -11.57
N ALA A 121 13.08 -7.70 -11.00
CA ALA A 121 13.88 -8.13 -9.85
C ALA A 121 13.01 -8.30 -8.59
N ALA A 122 12.10 -7.36 -8.33
CA ALA A 122 11.23 -7.39 -7.15
C ALA A 122 10.17 -8.51 -7.20
N THR A 123 9.82 -8.97 -8.40
CA THR A 123 8.89 -10.09 -8.62
C THR A 123 9.58 -11.44 -8.81
N ARG A 124 10.92 -11.49 -8.79
CA ARG A 124 11.67 -12.74 -8.94
C ARG A 124 11.63 -13.56 -7.66
N MET A 125 11.39 -14.87 -7.80
CA MET A 125 11.50 -15.80 -6.68
C MET A 125 12.90 -15.73 -6.04
N GLY A 126 12.93 -15.73 -4.71
CA GLY A 126 14.16 -15.57 -3.91
C GLY A 126 14.48 -14.11 -3.53
N ASN A 127 13.92 -13.13 -4.23
CA ASN A 127 14.13 -11.72 -3.91
C ASN A 127 13.10 -11.13 -2.95
N TYR A 128 12.02 -11.86 -2.68
CA TYR A 128 11.01 -11.48 -1.71
C TYR A 128 10.62 -12.67 -0.84
N GLU A 129 10.14 -12.37 0.35
CA GLU A 129 9.55 -13.33 1.29
C GLU A 129 8.27 -12.76 1.88
N PRO A 130 7.29 -13.61 2.29
CA PRO A 130 6.13 -13.14 3.02
C PRO A 130 6.55 -12.40 4.28
N THR A 131 5.97 -11.21 4.48
CA THR A 131 6.12 -10.49 5.74
C THR A 131 5.49 -11.36 6.82
N ARG A 132 6.30 -11.86 7.77
CA ARG A 132 5.80 -12.65 8.89
C ARG A 132 4.97 -11.76 9.82
N SER A 133 3.70 -11.56 9.51
CA SER A 133 2.76 -10.94 10.45
C SER A 133 2.41 -11.96 11.53
N ILE A 134 2.89 -11.75 12.76
CA ILE A 134 2.55 -12.56 13.95
C ILE A 134 1.07 -12.35 14.36
N PHE A 135 0.35 -11.39 13.78
CA PHE A 135 -1.03 -11.13 14.14
C PHE A 135 -2.02 -11.97 13.31
N VAL A 136 -2.22 -13.21 13.75
CA VAL A 136 -3.51 -13.89 13.53
C VAL A 136 -4.49 -13.24 14.51
N VAL A 137 -5.17 -12.17 14.08
CA VAL A 137 -6.38 -11.73 14.79
C VAL A 137 -7.48 -12.68 14.35
N ASP A 138 -7.78 -13.65 15.20
CA ASP A 138 -8.90 -14.57 15.00
C ASP A 138 -10.21 -13.76 15.12
N MET A 139 -10.74 -13.29 13.99
CA MET A 139 -12.00 -12.53 13.93
C MET A 139 -13.24 -13.42 14.13
N ARG A 140 -13.09 -14.63 14.69
CA ARG A 140 -14.21 -15.51 15.00
C ARG A 140 -14.53 -15.49 16.49
N ARG A 141 -15.67 -14.84 16.78
CA ARG A 141 -16.54 -14.98 17.96
C ARG A 141 -15.98 -14.46 19.28
N GLU A 142 -16.58 -13.38 19.74
CA GLU A 142 -17.53 -13.47 20.85
C GLU A 142 -18.67 -12.46 20.59
N LYS A 143 -19.87 -13.01 20.38
CA LYS A 143 -21.12 -12.25 20.39
C LYS A 143 -21.56 -12.25 21.84
N PRO A 144 -21.65 -11.12 22.57
CA PRO A 144 -22.25 -11.15 23.89
C PRO A 144 -23.74 -11.42 23.69
N GLU A 145 -24.17 -12.62 24.06
CA GLU A 145 -25.58 -12.91 24.26
C GLU A 145 -26.05 -12.11 25.47
N ILE A 146 -26.77 -11.02 25.22
CA ILE A 146 -27.59 -10.38 26.23
C ILE A 146 -28.86 -11.23 26.35
N SER A 147 -28.82 -12.24 27.23
CA SER A 147 -30.04 -12.91 27.72
C SER A 147 -30.48 -12.23 29.00
N GLY A 148 -31.74 -11.79 29.04
CA GLY A 148 -32.25 -10.83 29.99
C GLY A 148 -32.73 -11.36 31.34
N THR A 149 -33.22 -10.38 32.10
CA THR A 149 -34.26 -10.43 33.14
C THR A 149 -33.98 -11.25 34.40
N ASP A 150 -33.91 -10.55 35.54
CA ASP A 150 -34.88 -10.82 36.60
C ASP A 150 -35.10 -9.59 37.50
N ASP A 151 -36.33 -9.07 37.41
CA ASP A 151 -36.99 -8.29 38.45
C ASP A 151 -37.21 -9.17 39.68
N ARG A 152 -36.80 -8.69 40.86
CA ARG A 152 -37.50 -8.86 42.16
C ARG A 152 -36.57 -8.46 43.31
N PHE A 153 -36.85 -7.31 43.94
CA PHE A 153 -37.52 -7.25 45.24
C PHE A 153 -37.59 -5.80 45.73
N LEU A 154 -38.81 -5.26 45.68
CA LEU A 154 -39.27 -4.13 46.47
C LEU A 154 -39.39 -4.50 47.95
N SER A 155 -39.50 -3.45 48.79
CA SER A 155 -39.78 -3.40 50.23
C SER A 155 -38.52 -3.32 51.11
N SER A 156 -38.37 -2.41 52.07
CA SER A 156 -39.34 -1.58 52.78
C SER A 156 -38.74 -0.25 53.26
N VAL A 157 -39.65 0.71 53.34
CA VAL A 157 -39.61 1.99 54.03
C VAL A 157 -39.30 1.82 55.53
N GLU A 158 -38.42 2.65 56.09
CA GLU A 158 -38.64 3.43 57.34
C GLU A 158 -37.37 4.22 57.75
N GLN A 159 -37.41 5.55 57.61
CA GLN A 159 -36.89 6.49 58.62
C GLN A 159 -38.05 6.79 59.60
N PRO A 160 -37.90 7.48 60.76
CA PRO A 160 -36.72 8.08 61.40
C PRO A 160 -36.60 7.77 62.93
N GLN A 161 -35.49 8.11 63.59
CA GLN A 161 -35.53 8.68 64.95
C GLN A 161 -34.26 9.51 65.22
N LEU A 162 -34.50 10.77 65.62
CA LEU A 162 -33.56 11.62 66.36
C LEU A 162 -33.44 11.12 67.81
N SER A 163 -32.25 11.16 68.40
CA SER A 163 -32.07 11.82 69.69
C SER A 163 -30.62 12.30 69.86
N ALA A 164 -30.47 13.60 70.11
CA ALA A 164 -29.29 14.16 70.75
C ALA A 164 -29.36 13.87 72.27
N ALA A 165 -28.26 14.20 72.96
CA ALA A 165 -28.07 14.39 74.41
C ALA A 165 -29.31 14.34 75.34
#